data_AF-A0A7C6ZBJ1-F1
#
_entry.id   AF-A0A7C6ZBJ1-F1
#
_cell.length_a   1.000
_cell.length_b   1.000
_cell.length_c   1.000
_cell.angle_alpha   90.00
_cell.angle_beta   90.00
_cell.angle_gamma   90.00
#
_symmetry.space_group_name_H-M   'P 1'
#
loop_
_entity.id
_entity.type
_entity.pdbx_description
1 polymer ?
#
loop_
_entity_poly.entity_id
_entity_poly.type
_entity_poly.pdbx_seq_one_letter_code
_entity_poly.pdbx_strand_id
1 'polypeptide(L)'
;MAQKVQSTLGRSLDEFAADRGFHSNEDEAGLEALGIKHVAIPKPGKCSAKRQEIEGASWFKRLRRWRSGGEATISLLKRKYGLNRCLFKGSNGTAAWVGISVFTHNVDKLVALMT
;
A
#
# COMPACT_ATOMS: atom_id res chain seq x y z
N MET A 1 -4.92 4.86 10.31
CA MET A 1 -4.74 5.10 8.86
C MET A 1 -5.97 4.73 8.04
N ALA A 2 -6.50 3.51 8.17
CA ALA A 2 -7.69 3.06 7.42
C ALA A 2 -8.91 4.00 7.59
N GLN A 3 -9.22 4.42 8.82
CA GLN A 3 -10.31 5.37 9.09
C GLN A 3 -10.16 6.71 8.35
N LYS A 4 -8.95 7.28 8.31
CA LYS A 4 -8.66 8.52 7.56
C LYS A 4 -8.86 8.33 6.06
N VAL A 5 -8.50 7.16 5.52
CA VAL A 5 -8.69 6.86 4.10
C VAL A 5 -10.19 6.71 3.79
N GLN A 6 -10.94 5.99 4.63
CA GLN A 6 -12.40 5.85 4.49
C GLN A 6 -13.11 7.21 4.54
N SER A 7 -12.74 8.09 5.49
CA SER A 7 -13.34 9.42 5.60
C SER A 7 -13.03 10.30 4.38
N THR A 8 -11.84 10.15 3.80
CA THR A 8 -11.42 10.91 2.60
C THR A 8 -12.14 10.41 1.35
N LEU A 9 -12.33 9.09 1.22
CA LEU A 9 -12.97 8.48 0.05
C LEU A 9 -14.50 8.44 0.14
N GLY A 10 -15.07 8.66 1.34
CA GLY A 10 -16.51 8.54 1.58
C GLY A 10 -17.06 7.11 1.41
N ARG A 11 -16.20 6.08 1.51
CA ARG A 11 -16.60 4.67 1.34
C ARG A 11 -15.82 3.74 2.26
N SER A 12 -16.42 2.59 2.59
CA SER A 12 -15.73 1.52 3.30
C SER A 12 -14.64 0.87 2.42
N LEU A 13 -13.66 0.25 3.07
CA LEU A 13 -12.57 -0.48 2.41
C LEU A 13 -12.86 -1.97 2.57
N ASP A 14 -12.82 -2.73 1.48
CA ASP A 14 -12.99 -4.19 1.56
C ASP A 14 -11.70 -4.91 1.98
N GLU A 15 -10.55 -4.37 1.60
CA GLU A 15 -9.26 -5.03 1.76
C GLU A 15 -8.19 -4.06 2.28
N PHE A 16 -7.32 -4.57 3.16
CA PHE A 16 -6.22 -3.81 3.75
C PHE A 16 -4.96 -4.69 3.82
N ALA A 17 -3.82 -4.12 3.44
CA ALA A 17 -2.54 -4.81 3.50
C ALA A 17 -1.49 -3.89 4.12
N ALA A 18 -0.71 -4.42 5.07
CA ALA A 18 0.38 -3.68 5.71
C ALA A 18 1.58 -4.59 5.97
N ASP A 19 2.67 -3.97 6.39
CA ASP A 19 3.88 -4.68 6.78
C ASP A 19 3.74 -5.39 8.12
N ARG A 20 4.58 -6.40 8.30
CA ARG A 20 4.68 -7.16 9.57
C ARG A 20 4.91 -6.28 10.80
N GLY A 21 5.46 -5.08 10.62
CA GLY A 21 5.69 -4.12 11.70
C GLY A 21 4.40 -3.48 12.22
N PHE A 22 3.30 -3.60 11.49
CA PHE A 22 1.97 -3.12 11.87
C PHE A 22 1.08 -4.24 12.44
N HIS A 23 1.66 -5.38 12.78
CA HIS A 23 0.90 -6.48 13.38
C HIS A 23 0.73 -6.24 14.88
N SER A 24 -0.49 -5.93 15.29
CA SER A 24 -0.98 -6.11 16.65
C SER A 24 -2.39 -6.68 16.63
N ASN A 25 -2.78 -7.40 17.69
CA ASN A 25 -4.13 -7.96 17.77
C ASN A 25 -5.20 -6.84 17.83
N GLU A 26 -4.85 -5.72 18.47
CA GLU A 26 -5.70 -4.53 18.58
C GLU A 26 -5.89 -3.85 17.22
N ASP A 27 -4.84 -3.80 16.40
CA ASP A 27 -4.91 -3.25 15.04
C ASP A 27 -5.76 -4.11 14.11
N GLU A 28 -5.62 -5.44 14.14
CA GLU A 28 -6.44 -6.33 13.30
C GLU A 28 -7.93 -6.25 13.70
N ALA A 29 -8.25 -6.32 14.99
CA ALA A 29 -9.61 -6.19 15.48
C ALA A 29 -10.22 -4.81 15.16
N GLY A 30 -9.43 -3.75 15.26
CA GLY A 30 -9.86 -2.40 14.88
C GLY A 30 -10.16 -2.27 13.39
N LEU A 31 -9.39 -2.94 12.52
CA LEU A 31 -9.64 -2.97 11.08
C LEU A 31 -10.90 -3.78 10.73
N GLU A 32 -11.13 -4.90 11.41
CA GLU A 32 -12.37 -5.68 11.28
C GLU A 32 -13.59 -4.87 11.74
N ALA A 33 -13.48 -4.14 12.85
CA ALA A 33 -14.54 -3.25 13.34
C ALA A 33 -14.86 -2.09 12.38
N LEU A 34 -13.90 -1.68 11.54
CA LEU A 34 -14.11 -0.72 10.45
C LEU A 34 -14.79 -1.34 9.21
N GLY A 35 -15.21 -2.61 9.29
CA GLY A 35 -15.92 -3.33 8.23
C GLY A 35 -15.01 -3.86 7.11
N ILE A 36 -13.69 -3.93 7.35
CA ILE A 36 -12.72 -4.44 6.38
C ILE A 36 -12.75 -5.96 6.40
N LYS A 37 -13.04 -6.57 5.25
CA LYS A 37 -13.25 -8.02 5.13
C LYS A 37 -11.95 -8.81 5.10
N HIS A 38 -10.93 -8.28 4.44
CA HIS A 38 -9.64 -8.94 4.26
C HIS A 38 -8.50 -8.08 4.79
N VAL A 39 -7.87 -8.52 5.88
CA VAL A 39 -6.71 -7.86 6.49
C VAL A 39 -5.47 -8.73 6.31
N ALA A 40 -4.50 -8.25 5.53
CA ALA A 40 -3.27 -8.96 5.20
C ALA A 40 -2.03 -8.33 5.86
N ILE A 41 -1.84 -8.64 7.14
CA ILE A 41 -0.70 -8.19 7.94
C ILE A 41 0.05 -9.42 8.46
N PRO A 42 1.27 -9.75 7.98
CA PRO A 42 1.94 -10.98 8.44
C PRO A 42 2.27 -10.92 9.93
N LYS A 43 2.04 -12.02 10.64
CA LYS A 43 2.41 -12.15 12.04
C LYS A 43 3.94 -12.26 12.18
N PRO A 44 4.58 -11.46 13.04
CA PRO A 44 5.99 -11.62 13.34
C PRO A 44 6.23 -12.87 14.20
N GLY A 45 7.33 -13.59 13.94
CA GLY A 45 7.76 -14.72 14.75
C GLY A 45 6.99 -16.01 14.46
N LYS A 46 6.78 -16.85 15.48
CA LYS A 46 6.16 -18.17 15.32
C LYS A 46 4.65 -18.05 15.08
N CYS A 47 4.19 -18.49 13.92
CA CYS A 47 2.77 -18.57 13.59
C CYS A 47 2.14 -19.84 14.15
N SER A 48 0.95 -19.70 14.75
CA SER A 48 0.09 -20.83 15.10
C SER A 48 -0.47 -21.49 13.83
N ALA A 49 -0.95 -22.74 13.94
CA ALA A 49 -1.56 -23.45 12.81
C ALA A 49 -2.70 -22.64 12.16
N LYS A 50 -3.59 -22.07 12.98
CA LYS A 50 -4.67 -21.17 12.52
C LYS A 50 -4.13 -19.97 11.73
N ARG A 51 -3.03 -19.35 12.19
CA ARG A 51 -2.47 -18.20 11.47
C ARG A 51 -1.81 -18.61 10.16
N GLN A 52 -1.13 -19.77 10.13
CA GLN A 52 -0.56 -20.30 8.90
C GLN A 52 -1.62 -20.58 7.84
N GLU A 53 -2.80 -21.06 8.24
CA GLU A 53 -3.94 -21.24 7.34
C GLU A 53 -4.43 -19.91 6.75
N ILE A 54 -4.62 -18.89 7.60
CA ILE A 54 -5.02 -17.53 7.17
C ILE A 54 -3.99 -16.93 6.20
N GLU A 55 -2.71 -16.92 6.57
CA GLU A 55 -1.64 -16.38 5.73
C GLU A 55 -1.39 -17.23 4.47
N GLY A 56 -1.79 -18.50 4.53
CA GLY A 56 -1.76 -19.45 3.42
C GLY A 56 -2.88 -19.22 2.39
N ALA A 57 -3.94 -18.52 2.76
CA ALA A 57 -5.10 -18.28 1.91
C ALA A 57 -4.74 -17.49 0.63
N SER A 58 -5.47 -17.76 -0.45
CA SER A 58 -5.22 -17.15 -1.76
C SER A 58 -5.38 -15.62 -1.73
N TRP A 59 -6.40 -15.12 -1.02
CA TRP A 59 -6.65 -13.68 -0.84
C TRP A 59 -5.51 -13.00 -0.07
N PHE A 60 -4.97 -13.65 0.97
CA PHE A 60 -3.88 -13.10 1.77
C PHE A 60 -2.61 -12.97 0.92
N LYS A 61 -2.26 -14.04 0.19
CA LYS A 61 -1.13 -14.04 -0.74
C LYS A 61 -1.29 -13.01 -1.85
N ARG A 62 -2.50 -12.81 -2.40
CA ARG A 62 -2.80 -11.77 -3.39
C ARG A 62 -2.52 -10.38 -2.83
N LEU A 63 -3.05 -10.07 -1.63
CA LEU A 63 -2.85 -8.77 -0.99
C LEU A 63 -1.38 -8.51 -0.65
N ARG A 64 -0.65 -9.52 -0.21
CA ARG A 64 0.81 -9.41 0.00
C ARG A 64 1.56 -9.10 -1.29
N ARG A 65 1.22 -9.75 -2.41
CA ARG A 65 1.81 -9.45 -3.73
C ARG A 65 1.48 -8.02 -4.18
N TRP A 66 0.22 -7.60 -4.01
CA TRP A 66 -0.20 -6.23 -4.32
C TRP A 66 0.61 -5.19 -3.52
N ARG A 67 0.77 -5.41 -2.21
CA ARG A 67 1.59 -4.54 -1.34
C ARG A 67 3.04 -4.44 -1.82
N SER A 68 3.67 -5.59 -2.10
CA SER A 68 5.04 -5.62 -2.64
C SER A 68 5.15 -4.97 -4.04
N GLY A 69 4.09 -5.03 -4.84
CA GLY A 69 3.99 -4.27 -6.09
C GLY A 69 4.09 -2.76 -5.87
N GLY A 70 3.47 -2.24 -4.80
CA GLY A 70 3.59 -0.84 -4.41
C GLY A 70 5.03 -0.42 -4.12
N GLU A 71 5.80 -1.25 -3.40
CA GLU A 71 7.23 -1.00 -3.15
C GLU A 71 8.06 -1.01 -4.44
N ALA A 72 7.76 -1.94 -5.34
CA ALA A 72 8.41 -1.99 -6.65
C ALA A 72 8.13 -0.71 -7.45
N THR A 73 6.90 -0.18 -7.42
CA THR A 73 6.54 1.10 -8.03
C THR A 73 7.29 2.26 -7.39
N ILE A 74 7.40 2.33 -6.05
CA ILE A 74 8.19 3.37 -5.37
C ILE A 74 9.66 3.30 -5.79
N SER A 75 10.25 2.10 -5.84
CA SER A 75 11.62 1.90 -6.31
C SER A 75 11.81 2.34 -7.76
N LEU A 76 10.84 2.06 -8.63
CA LEU A 76 10.84 2.52 -10.02
C LEU A 76 10.76 4.05 -10.10
N LEU A 77 9.87 4.68 -9.34
CA LEU A 77 9.74 6.14 -9.28
C LEU A 77 11.05 6.82 -8.84
N LYS A 78 11.76 6.22 -7.89
CA LYS A 78 13.09 6.68 -7.45
C LYS A 78 14.14 6.58 -8.54
N ARG A 79 14.22 5.43 -9.22
CA ARG A 79 15.26 5.13 -10.22
C ARG A 79 15.04 5.78 -11.59
N LYS A 80 13.79 5.86 -12.05
CA LYS A 80 13.44 6.33 -13.41
C LYS A 80 12.78 7.72 -13.42
N TYR A 81 12.01 8.08 -12.39
CA TYR A 81 11.18 9.29 -12.42
C TYR A 81 11.65 10.39 -11.45
N GLY A 82 12.91 10.34 -11.01
CA GLY A 82 13.53 11.44 -10.28
C GLY A 82 13.15 11.57 -8.81
N LEU A 83 12.49 10.57 -8.20
CA LEU A 83 12.16 10.63 -6.76
C LEU A 83 13.34 10.36 -5.82
N ASN A 84 14.53 10.05 -6.34
CA ASN A 84 15.74 9.95 -5.51
C ASN A 84 16.27 11.30 -5.02
N ARG A 85 15.91 12.41 -5.68
CA ARG A 85 16.35 13.76 -5.30
C ARG A 85 15.31 14.80 -5.71
N CYS A 86 14.87 15.63 -4.76
CA CYS A 86 14.04 16.79 -5.06
C CYS A 86 14.94 18.00 -5.37
N LEU A 87 14.72 18.65 -6.52
CA LEU A 87 15.43 19.89 -6.87
C LEU A 87 14.68 21.15 -6.41
N PHE A 88 13.40 21.02 -6.06
CA PHE A 88 12.57 22.14 -5.64
C PHE A 88 12.71 22.39 -4.14
N LYS A 89 12.66 23.66 -3.74
CA LYS A 89 12.83 24.06 -2.34
C LYS A 89 11.50 24.12 -1.61
N GLY A 90 11.53 23.82 -0.30
CA GLY A 90 10.37 23.89 0.58
C GLY A 90 9.38 22.72 0.42
N SER A 91 8.39 22.68 1.31
CA SER A 91 7.35 21.65 1.33
C SER A 91 6.50 21.67 0.06
N ASN A 92 6.06 22.85 -0.38
CA ASN A 92 5.28 23.02 -1.61
C ASN A 92 6.08 22.59 -2.84
N GLY A 93 7.36 22.92 -2.90
CA GLY A 93 8.26 22.48 -3.97
C GLY A 93 8.40 20.95 -3.99
N THR A 94 8.58 20.33 -2.83
CA THR A 94 8.63 18.87 -2.70
C THR A 94 7.33 18.21 -3.16
N ALA A 95 6.18 18.75 -2.77
CA ALA A 95 4.88 18.23 -3.19
C ALA A 95 4.69 18.32 -4.71
N ALA A 96 5.06 19.46 -5.32
CA ALA A 96 5.02 19.64 -6.77
C ALA A 96 5.96 18.67 -7.50
N TRP A 97 7.19 18.48 -7.01
CA TRP A 97 8.16 17.54 -7.57
C TRP A 97 7.61 16.10 -7.56
N VAL A 98 7.10 15.66 -6.41
CA VAL A 98 6.48 14.33 -6.28
C VAL A 98 5.29 14.18 -7.22
N GLY A 99 4.42 15.19 -7.28
CA GLY A 99 3.25 15.19 -8.14
C GLY A 99 3.59 15.01 -9.62
N ILE A 100 4.57 15.77 -10.13
CA ILE A 100 5.02 15.67 -11.52
C ILE A 100 5.63 14.29 -11.81
N SER A 101 6.48 13.76 -10.94
CA SER A 101 7.08 12.43 -11.11
C SER A 101 6.02 11.32 -11.18
N VAL A 102 5.01 11.35 -10.30
CA VAL A 102 3.90 10.38 -10.29
C VAL A 102 3.02 10.55 -11.52
N PHE A 103 2.72 11.78 -11.92
CA PHE A 103 1.93 12.08 -13.12
C PHE A 103 2.61 11.51 -14.37
N THR A 104 3.89 11.79 -14.58
CA THR A 104 4.66 11.25 -15.72
C THR A 104 4.67 9.73 -15.73
N HIS A 105 4.85 9.09 -14.56
CA HIS A 105 4.79 7.63 -14.47
C HIS A 105 3.43 7.08 -14.89
N ASN A 106 2.33 7.71 -14.46
CA ASN A 106 0.99 7.28 -14.81
C ASN A 106 0.71 7.45 -16.31
N VAL A 107 1.19 8.54 -16.93
CA VAL A 107 1.10 8.76 -18.38
C VAL A 107 1.83 7.66 -19.16
N ASP A 108 3.09 7.35 -18.79
CA ASP A 108 3.86 6.24 -19.38
C ASP A 108 3.08 4.92 -19.30
N LYS A 109 2.44 4.65 -18.15
CA LYS A 109 1.63 3.44 -17.94
C LYS A 109 0.37 3.41 -18.76
N LEU A 110 -0.32 4.54 -18.93
CA LEU A 110 -1.53 4.63 -19.75
C LEU A 110 -1.21 4.39 -21.22
N VAL A 111 -0.15 4.99 -21.75
CA VAL A 111 0.31 4.76 -23.13
C VAL A 111 0.58 3.27 -23.36
N ALA A 112 1.31 2.63 -22.46
CA ALA A 112 1.61 1.20 -22.55
C ALA A 112 0.40 0.26 -22.41
N LEU A 113 -0.75 0.74 -21.92
CA LEU A 113 -2.00 -0.01 -21.86
C LEU A 113 -2.88 0.21 -23.10
N MET A 114 -2.61 1.25 -23.88
CA MET A 114 -3.34 1.63 -25.08
C MET A 114 -2.71 1.07 -26.36
N THR A 115 -1.45 0.63 -26.29
CA THR A 115 -0.71 -0.04 -27.37
C THR A 115 -0.67 -1.54 -27.16
#